data_AF-A0A1G0N2R0-F1
#
_entry.id   AF-A0A1G0N2R0-F1
#
_cell.length_a   1.000
_cell.length_b   1.000
_cell.length_c   1.000
_cell.angle_alpha   90.00
_cell.angle_beta   90.00
_cell.angle_gamma   90.00
#
_symmetry.space_group_name_H-M   'P 1'
#
loop_
_entity.id
_entity.type
_entity.pdbx_description
1 polymer ?
#
loop_
_entity_poly.entity_id
_entity_poly.type
_entity_poly.pdbx_seq_one_letter_code
_entity_poly.pdbx_strand_id
1 'polypeptide(L)'
;MALDTRELFESCALLEEKVSQLYYLFAGLYADIPELAALWNKTAEEEENHMRQFELAARIARSAPHSHSVDPALVGQALDMITRLTDKVRQTPPGWQGALKLAIDIEEKLARFHMDSVAVYDDDSINNLFKSMMSCDEQHVQSLRNYLERAGTAS
;
A
#
# COMPACT_ATOMS: atom_id res chain seq x y z
N MET A 1 10.05 -10.78 19.08
CA MET A 1 8.72 -11.31 19.45
C MET A 1 7.91 -11.37 18.18
N ALA A 2 7.22 -12.47 17.89
CA ALA A 2 6.26 -12.53 16.80
C ALA A 2 5.09 -11.56 17.07
N LEU A 3 4.55 -10.93 16.03
CA LEU A 3 3.29 -10.18 16.14
C LEU A 3 2.15 -11.16 16.30
N ASP A 4 1.19 -10.85 17.16
CA ASP A 4 -0.11 -11.50 17.04
C ASP A 4 -0.88 -10.96 15.83
N THR A 5 -1.95 -11.66 15.42
CA THR A 5 -2.71 -11.30 14.21
C THR A 5 -3.36 -9.94 14.28
N ARG A 6 -3.75 -9.50 15.49
CA ARG A 6 -4.31 -8.16 15.67
C ARG A 6 -3.22 -7.12 15.46
N GLU A 7 -2.05 -7.30 16.08
CA GLU A 7 -0.91 -6.39 15.92
C GLU A 7 -0.43 -6.33 14.46
N LEU A 8 -0.48 -7.45 13.73
CA LEU A 8 -0.20 -7.46 12.30
C LEU A 8 -1.21 -6.60 11.53
N PHE A 9 -2.52 -6.81 11.73
CA PHE A 9 -3.55 -6.02 11.04
C PHE A 9 -3.48 -4.54 11.39
N GLU A 10 -3.19 -4.18 12.64
CA GLU A 10 -2.95 -2.79 13.04
C GLU A 10 -1.73 -2.21 12.31
N SER A 11 -0.67 -3.01 12.13
CA SER A 11 0.52 -2.59 11.40
C SER A 11 0.27 -2.45 9.89
N CYS A 12 -0.52 -3.34 9.29
CA CYS A 12 -0.95 -3.22 7.89
C CYS A 12 -1.83 -1.98 7.71
N ALA A 13 -2.80 -1.73 8.59
CA ALA A 13 -3.62 -0.53 8.53
C ALA A 13 -2.78 0.76 8.55
N LEU A 14 -1.78 0.81 9.43
CA LEU A 14 -0.83 1.94 9.47
C LEU A 14 -0.03 2.06 8.17
N LEU A 15 0.36 0.94 7.56
CA LEU A 15 1.09 0.96 6.29
C LEU A 15 0.23 1.56 5.17
N GLU A 16 -1.01 1.09 5.01
CA GLU A 16 -1.93 1.62 4.00
C GLU A 16 -2.25 3.11 4.23
N GLU A 17 -2.38 3.53 5.50
CA GLU A 17 -2.53 4.94 5.85
C GLU A 17 -1.34 5.78 5.35
N LYS A 18 -0.11 5.30 5.53
CA LYS A 18 1.10 6.03 5.08
C LYS A 18 1.22 6.10 3.57
N VAL A 19 0.80 5.05 2.87
CA VAL A 19 0.78 5.02 1.40
C VAL A 19 -0.28 5.99 0.87
N SER A 20 -1.49 5.97 1.44
CA SER A 20 -2.56 6.94 1.12
C SER A 20 -2.07 8.39 1.30
N GLN A 21 -1.42 8.69 2.42
CA GLN A 21 -0.85 10.03 2.69
C GLN A 21 0.21 10.45 1.66
N LEU A 22 1.01 9.50 1.16
CA LEU A 22 1.98 9.77 0.08
C LEU A 22 1.26 10.08 -1.24
N TYR A 23 0.18 9.38 -1.55
CA TYR A 23 -0.59 9.62 -2.78
C TYR A 23 -1.35 10.95 -2.75
N TYR A 24 -1.93 11.34 -1.61
CA TYR A 24 -2.44 12.71 -1.45
C TYR A 24 -1.35 13.77 -1.59
N LEU A 25 -0.13 13.50 -1.12
CA LEU A 25 1.01 14.39 -1.34
C LEU A 25 1.34 14.52 -2.84
N PHE A 26 1.37 13.42 -3.59
CA PHE A 26 1.57 13.48 -5.05
C PHE A 26 0.42 14.20 -5.77
N ALA A 27 -0.84 13.98 -5.36
CA ALA A 27 -1.98 14.70 -5.90
C ALA A 27 -1.83 16.22 -5.76
N GLY A 28 -1.35 16.68 -4.60
CA GLY A 28 -1.08 18.09 -4.35
C GLY A 28 0.13 18.63 -5.12
N LEU A 29 1.22 17.85 -5.21
CA LEU A 29 2.44 18.25 -5.91
C LEU A 29 2.25 18.42 -7.43
N TYR A 30 1.37 17.61 -8.03
CA TYR A 30 1.13 17.59 -9.48
C TYR A 30 -0.29 18.03 -9.85
N ALA A 31 -0.86 18.95 -9.05
CA ALA A 31 -2.22 19.47 -9.24
C ALA A 31 -2.41 20.22 -10.57
N ASP A 32 -1.33 20.67 -11.21
CA ASP A 32 -1.30 21.28 -12.54
C ASP A 32 -1.51 20.29 -13.69
N ILE A 33 -1.51 18.98 -13.40
CA ILE A 33 -1.82 17.89 -14.33
C ILE A 33 -3.12 17.21 -13.86
N PRO A 34 -4.32 17.71 -14.23
CA PRO A 34 -5.57 17.29 -13.61
C PRO A 34 -5.87 15.79 -13.69
N GLU A 35 -5.56 15.14 -14.82
CA GLU A 35 -5.75 13.69 -14.97
C GLU A 35 -4.86 12.90 -13.99
N LEU A 36 -3.62 13.34 -13.78
CA LEU A 36 -2.68 12.70 -12.86
C LEU A 36 -3.08 12.95 -11.41
N ALA A 37 -3.48 14.17 -11.06
CA ALA A 37 -3.98 14.49 -9.74
C ALA A 37 -5.25 13.69 -9.40
N ALA A 38 -6.15 13.49 -10.36
CA ALA A 38 -7.34 12.65 -10.19
C ALA A 38 -6.97 11.17 -9.97
N LEU A 39 -5.97 10.66 -10.73
CA LEU A 39 -5.45 9.31 -10.53
C LEU A 39 -4.91 9.13 -9.10
N TRP A 40 -4.07 10.07 -8.62
CA TRP A 40 -3.52 10.00 -7.27
C TRP A 40 -4.57 10.09 -6.17
N ASN A 41 -5.56 10.98 -6.29
CA ASN A 41 -6.65 11.07 -5.31
C ASN A 41 -7.44 9.77 -5.26
N LYS A 42 -7.78 9.21 -6.41
CA LYS A 42 -8.50 7.93 -6.48
C LYS A 42 -7.71 6.82 -5.79
N THR A 43 -6.43 6.65 -6.12
CA THR A 43 -5.60 5.61 -5.49
C THR A 43 -5.45 5.86 -3.98
N ALA A 44 -5.30 7.11 -3.54
CA ALA A 44 -5.25 7.43 -2.10
C ALA A 44 -6.54 7.03 -1.36
N GLU A 45 -7.71 7.28 -1.96
CA GLU A 45 -9.01 6.88 -1.41
C GLU A 45 -9.18 5.34 -1.35
N GLU A 46 -8.65 4.63 -2.36
CA GLU A 46 -8.60 3.17 -2.39
C GLU A 46 -7.72 2.62 -1.24
N GLU A 47 -6.56 3.24 -0.97
CA GLU A 47 -5.71 2.88 0.17
C GLU A 47 -6.35 3.17 1.54
N GLU A 48 -7.11 4.28 1.68
CA GLU A 48 -7.89 4.50 2.90
C GLU A 48 -8.94 3.40 3.12
N ASN A 49 -9.48 2.84 2.03
CA ASN A 49 -10.40 1.73 2.11
C ASN A 49 -9.68 0.42 2.50
N HIS A 50 -8.45 0.19 2.06
CA HIS A 50 -7.61 -0.92 2.54
C HIS A 50 -7.32 -0.79 4.04
N MET A 51 -6.90 0.39 4.50
CA MET A 51 -6.72 0.71 5.91
C MET A 51 -7.96 0.34 6.73
N ARG A 52 -9.15 0.79 6.30
CA ARG A 52 -10.42 0.49 6.99
C ARG A 52 -10.74 -1.00 7.07
N GLN A 53 -10.40 -1.78 6.04
CA GLN A 53 -10.58 -3.23 6.04
C GLN A 53 -9.66 -3.92 7.05
N PHE A 54 -8.39 -3.50 7.14
CA PHE A 54 -7.47 -4.00 8.16
C PHE A 54 -7.87 -3.60 9.58
N GLU A 55 -8.33 -2.36 9.79
CA GLU A 55 -8.85 -1.92 11.10
C GLU A 55 -10.05 -2.78 11.55
N LEU A 56 -10.95 -3.10 10.62
CA LEU A 56 -12.09 -3.97 10.90
C LEU A 56 -11.61 -5.40 11.23
N ALA A 57 -10.66 -5.93 10.47
CA ALA A 57 -10.07 -7.25 10.72
C ALA A 57 -9.40 -7.30 12.10
N ALA A 58 -8.64 -6.27 12.48
CA ALA A 58 -8.01 -6.14 13.80
C ALA A 58 -9.04 -6.17 14.95
N ARG A 59 -10.20 -5.52 14.77
CA ARG A 59 -11.28 -5.51 15.78
C ARG A 59 -11.98 -6.86 15.91
N ILE A 60 -12.08 -7.62 14.82
CA ILE A 60 -12.77 -8.93 14.78
C ILE A 60 -11.83 -10.06 15.20
N ALA A 61 -10.52 -9.90 14.97
CA ALA A 61 -9.49 -10.86 15.36
C ALA A 61 -9.59 -11.14 16.88
N ARG A 62 -10.19 -12.29 17.22
CA ARG A 62 -10.05 -12.87 18.56
C ARG A 62 -8.60 -13.32 18.69
N SER A 63 -8.08 -13.43 19.91
CA SER A 63 -6.77 -14.00 20.22
C SER A 63 -6.72 -15.49 19.84
N ALA A 64 -6.73 -15.80 18.55
CA ALA A 64 -6.57 -17.15 18.04
C ALA A 64 -5.06 -17.49 18.12
N PRO A 65 -4.69 -18.64 18.67
CA PRO A 65 -3.32 -19.12 18.57
C PRO A 65 -3.05 -19.53 17.12
N HIS A 66 -1.98 -18.99 16.53
CA HIS A 66 -1.58 -19.29 15.16
C HIS A 66 -0.45 -20.31 15.15
N SER A 67 -0.45 -21.18 14.13
CA SER A 67 0.57 -22.20 13.87
C SER A 67 1.88 -21.59 13.37
N HIS A 68 1.84 -20.39 12.77
CA HIS A 68 2.98 -19.72 12.16
C HIS A 68 2.99 -18.21 12.46
N SER A 69 4.17 -17.67 12.76
CA SER A 69 4.39 -16.24 12.99
C SER A 69 4.79 -15.53 11.71
N VAL A 70 4.11 -14.44 11.35
CA VAL A 70 4.66 -13.47 10.39
C VAL A 70 5.85 -12.78 11.05
N ASP A 71 6.96 -12.62 10.31
CA ASP A 71 8.12 -11.89 10.81
C ASP A 71 7.74 -10.40 10.98
N PRO A 72 7.68 -9.87 12.22
CA PRO A 72 7.38 -8.46 12.49
C PRO A 72 8.29 -7.51 11.72
N ALA A 73 9.51 -7.95 11.43
CA ALA A 73 10.49 -7.13 10.76
C ALA A 73 10.05 -6.75 9.34
N LEU A 74 9.18 -7.52 8.68
CA LEU A 74 8.74 -7.25 7.31
C LEU A 74 7.85 -6.00 7.25
N VAL A 75 6.80 -5.94 8.07
CA VAL A 75 5.91 -4.76 8.11
C VAL A 75 6.64 -3.54 8.69
N GLY A 76 7.46 -3.74 9.72
CA GLY A 76 8.28 -2.67 10.27
C GLY A 76 9.24 -2.05 9.25
N GLN A 77 9.89 -2.87 8.41
CA GLN A 77 10.75 -2.38 7.34
C GLN A 77 9.97 -1.63 6.25
N ALA A 78 8.77 -2.11 5.88
CA ALA A 78 7.91 -1.42 4.92
C ALA A 78 7.46 -0.05 5.46
N LEU A 79 7.05 0.02 6.72
CA LEU A 79 6.67 1.25 7.42
C LEU A 79 7.83 2.26 7.50
N ASP A 80 9.02 1.80 7.86
CA ASP A 80 10.22 2.64 7.88
C ASP A 80 10.57 3.17 6.49
N MET A 81 10.46 2.30 5.47
CA MET A 81 10.73 2.64 4.08
C MET A 81 9.76 3.72 3.58
N ILE A 82 8.45 3.52 3.74
CA ILE A 82 7.44 4.48 3.26
C ILE A 82 7.55 5.82 4.01
N THR A 83 7.84 5.79 5.31
CA THR A 83 8.00 7.01 6.12
C THR A 83 9.20 7.82 5.62
N ARG A 84 10.37 7.20 5.48
CA ARG A 84 11.57 7.86 4.97
C ARG A 84 11.38 8.36 3.55
N LEU A 85 10.65 7.61 2.74
CA LEU A 85 10.36 7.99 1.37
C LEU A 85 9.46 9.22 1.30
N THR A 86 8.38 9.26 2.10
CA THR A 86 7.50 10.42 2.20
C THR A 86 8.26 11.66 2.68
N ASP A 87 9.13 11.52 3.68
CA ASP A 87 9.98 12.61 4.14
C ASP A 87 10.92 13.13 3.03
N LYS A 88 11.52 12.21 2.27
CA LYS A 88 12.36 12.55 1.12
C LYS A 88 11.57 13.27 0.03
N VAL A 89 10.37 12.80 -0.30
CA VAL A 89 9.49 13.45 -1.29
C VAL A 89 9.11 14.86 -0.83
N ARG A 90 8.82 15.07 0.45
CA ARG A 90 8.53 16.41 1.00
C ARG A 90 9.72 17.36 0.86
N GLN A 91 10.94 16.87 1.04
CA GLN A 91 12.15 17.70 0.96
C GLN A 91 12.62 17.93 -0.47
N THR A 92 12.49 16.92 -1.34
CA THR A 92 12.95 16.94 -2.72
C THR A 92 11.95 16.17 -3.59
N PRO A 93 10.84 16.82 -3.98
CA PRO A 93 9.84 16.18 -4.82
C PRO A 93 10.44 15.69 -6.13
N PRO A 94 10.21 14.42 -6.52
CA PRO A 94 10.60 13.99 -7.86
C PRO A 94 9.75 14.70 -8.92
N GLY A 95 10.16 14.63 -10.19
CA GLY A 95 9.25 14.94 -11.30
C GLY A 95 8.09 13.94 -11.35
N TRP A 96 6.99 14.28 -12.01
CA TRP A 96 5.78 13.45 -12.07
C TRP A 96 6.04 12.02 -12.59
N GLN A 97 6.92 11.85 -13.59
CA GLN A 97 7.33 10.52 -14.07
C GLN A 97 8.09 9.73 -13.01
N GLY A 98 8.91 10.42 -12.20
CA GLY A 98 9.65 9.81 -11.10
C GLY A 98 8.70 9.36 -9.98
N ALA A 99 7.68 10.17 -9.66
CA ALA A 99 6.64 9.78 -8.70
C ALA A 99 5.84 8.57 -9.16
N LEU A 100 5.44 8.51 -10.44
CA LEU A 100 4.75 7.32 -11.00
C LEU A 100 5.61 6.06 -10.88
N LYS A 101 6.88 6.12 -11.26
CA LYS A 101 7.80 4.98 -11.14
C LYS A 101 7.98 4.54 -9.69
N LEU A 102 8.05 5.52 -8.78
CA LEU A 102 8.16 5.26 -7.35
C LEU A 102 6.90 4.59 -6.79
N ALA A 103 5.72 5.09 -7.14
CA ALA A 103 4.46 4.48 -6.72
C ALA A 103 4.31 3.05 -7.26
N ILE A 104 4.64 2.82 -8.54
CA ILE A 104 4.65 1.46 -9.12
C ILE A 104 5.54 0.51 -8.30
N ASP A 105 6.74 0.94 -7.94
CA ASP A 105 7.66 0.12 -7.11
C ASP A 105 7.11 -0.12 -5.68
N ILE A 106 6.37 0.84 -5.11
CA ILE A 106 5.68 0.65 -3.82
C ILE A 106 4.56 -0.39 -3.96
N GLU A 107 3.65 -0.21 -4.92
CA GLU A 107 2.52 -1.11 -5.15
C GLU A 107 2.96 -2.54 -5.46
N GLU A 108 4.00 -2.72 -6.27
CA GLU A 108 4.54 -4.06 -6.55
C GLU A 108 5.11 -4.73 -5.30
N LYS A 109 5.70 -3.96 -4.39
CA LYS A 109 6.20 -4.47 -3.10
C LYS A 109 5.06 -4.77 -2.13
N LEU A 110 4.01 -3.97 -2.10
CA LEU A 110 2.82 -4.21 -1.28
C LEU A 110 2.06 -5.46 -1.76
N ALA A 111 1.82 -5.57 -3.07
CA ALA A 111 1.22 -6.76 -3.65
C ALA A 111 1.99 -8.03 -3.28
N ARG A 112 3.33 -7.97 -3.37
CA ARG A 112 4.21 -9.08 -2.97
C ARG A 112 4.12 -9.38 -1.48
N PHE A 113 4.14 -8.36 -0.64
CA PHE A 113 4.00 -8.50 0.81
C PHE A 113 2.66 -9.15 1.20
N HIS A 114 1.55 -8.72 0.62
CA HIS A 114 0.24 -9.30 0.85
C HIS A 114 0.18 -10.75 0.37
N MET A 115 0.77 -11.06 -0.80
CA MET A 115 0.91 -12.43 -1.30
C MET A 115 1.67 -13.33 -0.32
N ASP A 116 2.84 -12.88 0.15
CA ASP A 116 3.68 -13.66 1.06
C ASP A 116 2.98 -13.84 2.43
N SER A 117 2.07 -12.93 2.81
CA SER A 117 1.25 -13.04 4.02
C SER A 117 0.16 -14.13 3.93
N VAL A 118 -0.37 -14.44 2.73
CA VAL A 118 -1.35 -15.53 2.52
C VAL A 118 -0.78 -16.90 2.91
N ALA A 119 0.52 -17.11 2.73
CA ALA A 119 1.15 -18.42 3.00
C ALA A 119 1.31 -18.73 4.50
N VAL A 120 1.02 -17.77 5.39
CA VAL A 120 1.30 -17.87 6.82
C VAL A 120 0.06 -18.29 7.64
N TYR A 121 -1.15 -18.11 7.08
CA TYR A 121 -2.40 -18.32 7.82
C TYR A 121 -3.17 -19.56 7.33
N ASP A 122 -3.61 -20.38 8.28
CA ASP A 122 -4.55 -21.50 8.01
C ASP A 122 -6.01 -21.03 7.95
N ASP A 123 -6.29 -19.75 8.25
CA ASP A 123 -7.63 -19.17 8.25
C ASP A 123 -7.99 -18.58 6.87
N ASP A 124 -9.00 -19.18 6.23
CA ASP A 124 -9.47 -18.77 4.89
C ASP A 124 -9.95 -17.31 4.83
N SER A 125 -10.51 -16.77 5.92
CA SER A 125 -11.00 -15.39 5.94
C SER A 125 -9.85 -14.38 5.90
N ILE A 126 -8.76 -14.67 6.62
CA ILE A 126 -7.53 -13.87 6.61
C ILE A 126 -6.86 -13.96 5.24
N ASN A 127 -6.77 -15.17 4.69
CA ASN A 127 -6.20 -15.39 3.36
C ASN A 127 -6.98 -14.66 2.27
N ASN A 128 -8.31 -14.63 2.37
CA ASN A 128 -9.15 -13.90 1.41
C ASN A 128 -8.97 -12.38 1.53
N LEU A 129 -8.77 -11.85 2.74
CA LEU A 129 -8.44 -10.43 2.93
C LEU A 129 -7.13 -10.08 2.21
N PHE A 130 -6.03 -10.78 2.49
CA PHE A 130 -4.74 -10.49 1.86
C PHE A 130 -4.74 -10.68 0.34
N LYS A 131 -5.44 -11.71 -0.18
CA LYS A 131 -5.63 -11.86 -1.64
C LYS A 131 -6.38 -10.69 -2.26
N SER A 132 -7.39 -10.16 -1.54
CA SER A 132 -8.12 -8.98 -2.00
C SER A 132 -7.22 -7.75 -2.06
N MET A 133 -6.39 -7.52 -1.04
CA MET A 133 -5.45 -6.39 -1.01
C MET A 133 -4.44 -6.50 -2.15
N MET A 134 -3.80 -7.66 -2.31
CA MET A 134 -2.88 -7.93 -3.43
C MET A 134 -3.52 -7.62 -4.80
N SER A 135 -4.76 -8.06 -5.02
CA SER A 135 -5.45 -7.81 -6.30
C SER A 135 -5.77 -6.33 -6.53
N CYS A 136 -5.99 -5.55 -5.47
CA CYS A 136 -6.18 -4.11 -5.57
C CYS A 136 -4.87 -3.41 -5.92
N ASP A 137 -3.76 -3.75 -5.26
CA ASP A 137 -2.43 -3.18 -5.55
C ASP A 137 -2.00 -3.48 -7.00
N GLU A 138 -2.26 -4.70 -7.50
CA GLU A 138 -2.01 -5.04 -8.91
C GLU A 138 -2.82 -4.16 -9.88
N GLN A 139 -4.06 -3.78 -9.51
CA GLN A 139 -4.87 -2.85 -10.28
C GLN A 139 -4.33 -1.41 -10.21
N HIS A 140 -3.75 -1.00 -9.08
CA HIS A 140 -3.06 0.28 -8.94
C HIS A 140 -1.82 0.31 -9.86
N VAL A 141 -0.97 -0.73 -9.82
CA VAL A 141 0.19 -0.88 -10.72
C VAL A 141 -0.25 -0.71 -12.18
N GLN A 142 -1.30 -1.42 -12.60
CA GLN A 142 -1.77 -1.36 -13.98
C GLN A 142 -2.26 0.05 -14.34
N SER A 143 -3.00 0.70 -13.45
CA SER A 143 -3.52 2.06 -13.66
C SER A 143 -2.38 3.08 -13.81
N LEU A 144 -1.36 2.99 -12.95
CA LEU A 144 -0.18 3.85 -12.95
C LEU A 144 0.69 3.64 -14.20
N ARG A 145 0.92 2.38 -14.58
CA ARG A 145 1.67 2.03 -15.82
C ARG A 145 0.96 2.52 -17.06
N ASN A 146 -0.35 2.28 -17.15
CA ASN A 146 -1.16 2.76 -18.27
C ASN A 146 -1.06 4.29 -18.44
N TYR A 147 -1.09 5.05 -17.34
CA TYR A 147 -0.90 6.49 -17.40
C TYR A 147 0.50 6.85 -17.91
N LEU A 148 1.54 6.23 -17.35
CA LEU A 148 2.94 6.50 -17.71
C LEU A 148 3.22 6.23 -19.19
N GLU A 149 2.68 5.13 -19.75
CA GLU A 149 2.82 4.76 -21.17
C GLU A 149 2.08 5.75 -22.09
N ARG A 150 0.84 6.12 -21.76
CA ARG A 150 0.08 7.13 -22.53
C ARG A 150 0.79 8.49 -22.53
N ALA A 151 1.29 8.94 -21.38
CA ALA A 151 1.99 10.22 -21.28
C ALA A 151 3.35 10.20 -21.99
N GLY A 152 4.04 9.06 -22.02
CA GLY A 152 5.32 8.89 -22.72
C GLY A 152 5.20 8.78 -24.25
N THR A 153 4.03 8.41 -24.77
CA THR A 153 3.74 8.33 -26.21
C THR A 153 3.17 9.64 -26.79
N ALA A 154 2.74 10.56 -25.93
CA ALA A 154 2.25 11.89 -26.29
C ALA A 154 3.34 12.97 -26.30
N SER A 155 4.62 12.59 -26.13
CA SER A 155 5.81 13.46 -26.15
C SER A 155 6.56 13.32 -27.47
#